data_AF-A0AAE1H856-F1
#
_entry.id   AF-A0AAE1H856-F1
#
_cell.length_a   1.000
_cell.length_b   1.000
_cell.length_c   1.000
_cell.angle_alpha   90.00
_cell.angle_beta   90.00
_cell.angle_gamma   90.00
#
_symmetry.space_group_name_H-M   'P 1'
#
loop_
_entity.id
_entity.type
_entity.pdbx_description
1 polymer ?
#
loop_
_entity_poly.entity_id
_entity_poly.type
_entity_poly.pdbx_seq_one_letter_code
_entity_poly.pdbx_strand_id
1 'polypeptide(L)'
;MSQVAAAGVSETPTLQDYLKPYHKATVSRLPTLTTSSASQRKGHHGKPPVESFSGIPLSLSVTEQEAVFGFRPHYTDTGHLSITQRRKLPGKSWCVPVVKDILKPLQSLFDTAK
;
A
#
# COMPACT_ATOMS: atom_id res chain seq x y z
N MET A 1 -20.66 36.71 11.78
CA MET A 1 -20.50 35.40 12.44
C MET A 1 -20.13 34.41 11.36
N SER A 2 -18.96 33.79 11.51
CA SER A 2 -18.14 33.23 10.44
C SER A 2 -18.77 32.08 9.65
N GLN A 3 -18.49 32.12 8.35
CA GLN A 3 -18.67 31.06 7.37
C GLN A 3 -17.92 29.79 7.80
N VAL A 4 -18.63 28.66 7.82
CA VAL A 4 -18.05 27.33 8.04
C VAL A 4 -17.26 26.95 6.80
N ALA A 5 -15.93 26.92 6.91
CA ALA A 5 -15.05 26.40 5.87
C ALA A 5 -15.23 24.88 5.80
N ALA A 6 -15.73 24.39 4.67
CA ALA A 6 -15.81 22.97 4.38
C ALA A 6 -14.40 22.35 4.43
N ALA A 7 -14.27 21.27 5.21
CA ALA A 7 -13.05 20.50 5.33
C ALA A 7 -12.48 20.16 3.94
N GLY A 8 -11.17 20.38 3.78
CA GLY A 8 -10.45 20.29 2.52
C GLY A 8 -10.65 18.95 1.80
N VAL A 9 -10.65 19.03 0.48
CA VAL A 9 -10.58 17.89 -0.43
C VAL A 9 -9.46 16.97 0.02
N SER A 10 -9.78 15.82 0.61
CA SER A 10 -8.79 14.79 0.89
C SER A 10 -8.37 14.19 -0.44
N GLU A 11 -7.28 14.71 -1.01
CA GLU A 11 -6.72 14.18 -2.25
C GLU A 11 -6.51 12.66 -2.10
N THR A 12 -7.00 11.88 -3.07
CA THR A 12 -6.80 10.43 -3.01
C THR A 12 -5.31 10.14 -3.06
N PRO A 13 -4.75 9.40 -2.09
CA PRO A 13 -3.33 9.16 -2.04
C PRO A 13 -2.86 8.45 -3.31
N THR A 14 -1.74 8.91 -3.84
CA THR A 14 -1.10 8.36 -5.03
C THR A 14 -0.08 7.29 -4.63
N LEU A 15 0.36 6.48 -5.59
CA LEU A 15 1.43 5.50 -5.33
C LEU A 15 2.68 6.14 -4.72
N GLN A 16 3.01 7.37 -5.14
CA GLN A 16 4.22 8.06 -4.70
C GLN A 16 4.27 8.28 -3.18
N ASP A 17 3.12 8.44 -2.53
CA ASP A 17 3.00 8.70 -1.09
C ASP A 17 3.43 7.49 -0.23
N TYR A 18 3.50 6.30 -0.85
CA TYR A 18 3.86 5.05 -0.18
C TYR A 18 5.28 4.57 -0.52
N LEU A 19 6.00 5.29 -1.38
CA LEU A 19 7.34 4.90 -1.83
C LEU A 19 8.42 5.38 -0.86
N LYS A 20 9.56 4.67 -0.86
CA LYS A 20 10.75 5.11 -0.13
C LYS A 20 11.32 6.39 -0.73
N PRO A 21 12.12 7.16 0.04
CA PRO A 21 12.94 8.22 -0.52
C PRO A 21 13.76 7.69 -1.70
N TYR A 22 13.93 8.52 -2.73
CA TYR A 22 14.68 8.21 -3.96
C TYR A 22 14.02 7.18 -4.91
N HIS A 23 12.79 6.75 -4.63
CA HIS A 23 11.96 6.00 -5.58
C HIS A 23 10.90 6.93 -6.20
N LYS A 24 10.68 6.78 -7.51
CA LYS A 24 9.72 7.56 -8.29
C LYS A 24 8.65 6.65 -8.90
N ALA A 25 7.38 6.96 -8.69
CA ALA A 25 6.27 6.25 -9.28
C ALA A 25 6.11 6.63 -10.77
N THR A 26 6.05 5.62 -11.65
CA THR A 26 5.74 5.82 -13.07
C THR A 26 4.21 5.85 -13.29
N VAL A 27 3.45 5.29 -12.37
CA VAL A 27 1.97 5.23 -12.41
C VAL A 27 1.36 5.82 -11.15
N SER A 28 0.21 6.47 -11.27
CA SER A 28 -0.51 7.03 -10.11
C SER A 28 -1.17 5.94 -9.25
N ARG A 29 -1.63 4.86 -9.87
CA ARG A 29 -2.30 3.72 -9.21
C ARG A 29 -1.74 2.40 -9.73
N LEU A 30 -1.58 1.46 -8.81
CA LEU A 30 -1.18 0.10 -9.12
C LEU A 30 -2.37 -0.74 -9.59
N PRO A 31 -2.15 -1.75 -10.45
CA PRO A 31 -3.08 -2.86 -10.57
C PRO A 31 -3.12 -3.69 -9.28
N THR A 32 -4.08 -4.61 -9.17
CA THR A 32 -4.21 -5.51 -8.02
C THR A 32 -2.93 -6.33 -7.82
N LEU A 33 -2.33 -6.19 -6.64
CA LEU A 33 -1.16 -6.98 -6.25
C LEU A 33 -1.61 -8.40 -5.86
N THR A 34 -0.94 -9.41 -6.43
CA THR A 34 -1.19 -10.82 -6.12
C THR A 34 0.07 -11.46 -5.55
N THR A 35 0.06 -12.78 -5.35
CA THR A 35 1.25 -13.53 -4.94
C THR A 35 2.32 -13.63 -6.02
N SER A 36 1.98 -13.31 -7.28
CA SER A 36 2.92 -13.34 -8.39
C SER A 36 3.59 -11.99 -8.56
N SER A 37 4.92 -11.98 -8.69
CA SER A 37 5.67 -10.75 -8.99
C SER A 37 5.27 -10.11 -10.33
N ALA A 38 4.66 -10.88 -11.23
CA ALA A 38 4.14 -10.38 -12.50
C ALA A 38 3.00 -9.37 -12.31
N SER A 39 2.27 -9.40 -11.17
CA SER A 39 1.16 -8.48 -10.92
C SER A 39 1.57 -7.01 -10.86
N GLN A 40 2.86 -6.73 -10.64
CA GLN A 40 3.40 -5.37 -10.63
C GLN A 40 3.64 -4.81 -12.04
N ARG A 41 3.62 -5.66 -13.07
CA ARG A 41 3.91 -5.28 -14.46
C ARG A 41 2.61 -5.15 -15.24
N LYS A 42 2.48 -4.11 -16.07
CA LYS A 42 1.38 -3.99 -17.03
C LYS A 42 1.67 -4.84 -18.27
N GLY A 43 1.16 -6.07 -18.31
CA GLY A 43 1.35 -7.00 -19.42
C GLY A 43 2.67 -7.78 -19.35
N HIS A 44 2.85 -8.72 -20.29
CA HIS A 44 3.95 -9.70 -20.27
C HIS A 44 5.35 -9.05 -20.28
N HIS A 45 5.52 -7.94 -21.01
CA HIS A 45 6.75 -7.15 -21.07
C HIS A 45 6.61 -5.77 -20.40
N GLY A 46 5.65 -5.64 -19.49
CA GLY A 46 5.39 -4.38 -18.80
C GLY A 46 6.56 -3.95 -17.93
N LYS A 47 6.88 -2.65 -17.97
CA LYS A 47 7.82 -2.06 -17.02
C LYS A 47 7.21 -2.12 -15.60
N PRO A 48 8.05 -2.34 -14.57
CA PRO A 48 7.65 -2.14 -13.17
C PRO A 48 7.07 -0.74 -12.93
N PRO A 49 6.26 -0.56 -11.88
CA PRO A 49 5.52 0.69 -11.65
C PRO A 49 6.36 1.78 -10.97
N VAL A 50 7.60 1.47 -10.61
CA VAL A 50 8.53 2.34 -9.88
C VAL A 50 9.86 2.38 -10.62
N GLU A 51 10.51 3.54 -10.59
CA GLU A 51 11.85 3.76 -11.09
C GLU A 51 12.72 4.35 -9.97
N SER A 52 14.01 4.00 -9.97
CA SER A 52 15.03 4.66 -9.16
C SER A 52 15.16 6.12 -9.60
N PHE A 53 15.68 6.97 -8.74
CA PHE A 53 16.11 8.33 -9.12
C PHE A 53 17.07 8.34 -10.32
N SER A 54 17.84 7.26 -10.52
CA SER A 54 18.71 7.05 -11.69
C SER A 54 17.99 6.56 -12.96
N GLY A 55 16.66 6.43 -12.94
CA GLY A 55 15.85 5.94 -14.07
C GLY A 55 15.82 4.41 -14.24
N ILE A 56 16.40 3.67 -13.29
CA ILE A 56 16.41 2.20 -13.34
C ILE A 56 15.04 1.67 -12.89
N PRO A 57 14.35 0.82 -13.68
CA PRO A 57 13.06 0.26 -13.29
C PRO A 57 13.20 -0.71 -12.11
N LEU A 58 12.36 -0.52 -11.09
CA LEU A 58 12.36 -1.25 -9.83
C LEU A 58 10.98 -1.87 -9.56
N SER A 59 10.95 -3.07 -9.01
CA SER A 59 9.73 -3.61 -8.40
C SER A 59 9.58 -3.08 -6.97
N LEU A 60 8.34 -3.00 -6.48
CA LEU A 60 8.07 -2.55 -5.10
C LEU A 60 8.77 -3.46 -4.09
N SER A 61 9.41 -2.83 -3.11
CA SER A 61 9.95 -3.52 -1.93
C SER A 61 8.82 -4.06 -1.04
N VAL A 62 9.14 -5.00 -0.15
CA VAL A 62 8.15 -5.58 0.78
C VAL A 62 7.49 -4.49 1.63
N THR A 63 8.30 -3.56 2.14
CA THR A 63 7.83 -2.43 2.97
C THR A 63 6.93 -1.45 2.21
N GLU A 64 7.16 -1.25 0.92
CA GLU A 64 6.27 -0.40 0.10
C GLU A 64 4.95 -1.11 -0.21
N GLN A 65 4.99 -2.44 -0.40
CA GLN A 65 3.77 -3.24 -0.53
C GLN A 65 2.96 -3.23 0.78
N GLU A 66 3.62 -3.34 1.92
CA GLU A 66 2.99 -3.19 3.24
C GLU A 66 2.29 -1.83 3.36
N ALA A 67 2.98 -0.74 3.00
CA ALA A 67 2.44 0.61 3.06
C ALA A 67 1.21 0.79 2.13
N VAL A 68 1.26 0.28 0.91
CA VAL A 68 0.13 0.32 -0.04
C VAL A 68 -1.11 -0.39 0.50
N PHE A 69 -0.94 -1.50 1.22
CA PHE A 69 -2.06 -2.21 1.86
C PHE A 69 -2.51 -1.57 3.20
N GLY A 70 -1.79 -0.55 3.69
CA GLY A 70 -2.07 0.13 4.96
C GLY A 70 -1.54 -0.60 6.19
N PHE A 71 -0.59 -1.52 6.03
CA PHE A 71 0.12 -2.13 7.16
C PHE A 71 1.12 -1.16 7.76
N ARG A 72 1.48 -1.38 9.04
CA ARG A 72 2.61 -0.69 9.65
C ARG A 72 3.92 -1.09 8.96
N PRO A 73 4.94 -0.21 8.94
CA PRO A 73 6.26 -0.58 8.43
C PRO A 73 6.78 -1.85 9.10
N HIS A 74 7.30 -2.79 8.32
CA HIS A 74 7.88 -4.07 8.79
C HIS A 74 6.86 -5.04 9.41
N TYR A 75 5.57 -4.92 9.08
CA TYR A 75 4.53 -5.80 9.62
C TYR A 75 4.78 -7.29 9.32
N THR A 76 5.32 -7.61 8.15
CA THR A 76 5.64 -8.99 7.74
C THR A 76 7.08 -9.39 8.06
N ASP A 77 7.83 -8.57 8.79
CA ASP A 77 9.23 -8.83 9.20
C ASP A 77 9.30 -9.74 10.42
N THR A 78 8.65 -10.89 10.32
CA THR A 78 8.55 -11.86 11.42
C THR A 78 8.92 -13.24 10.94
N GLY A 79 9.64 -13.98 11.78
CA GLY A 79 10.16 -15.30 11.46
C GLY A 79 11.26 -15.30 10.40
N HIS A 80 11.83 -16.47 10.14
CA HIS A 80 12.88 -16.67 9.14
C HIS A 80 12.32 -16.78 7.71
N LEU A 81 11.41 -15.87 7.34
CA LEU A 81 10.81 -15.84 6.00
C LEU A 81 11.77 -15.20 4.99
N SER A 82 11.96 -15.86 3.85
CA SER A 82 12.68 -15.26 2.73
C SER A 82 11.92 -14.06 2.15
N ILE A 83 12.65 -13.15 1.50
CA ILE A 83 12.05 -11.96 0.84
C ILE A 83 10.94 -12.37 -0.13
N THR A 84 11.11 -13.46 -0.87
CA THR A 84 10.10 -13.98 -1.81
C THR A 84 8.84 -14.45 -1.10
N GLN A 85 8.95 -15.07 0.08
CA GLN A 85 7.80 -15.46 0.88
C GLN A 85 7.07 -14.24 1.43
N ARG A 86 7.82 -13.25 1.98
CA ARG A 86 7.24 -12.01 2.50
C ARG A 86 6.47 -11.23 1.44
N ARG A 87 7.00 -11.13 0.22
CA ARG A 87 6.31 -10.50 -0.93
C ARG A 87 4.96 -11.14 -1.28
N LYS A 88 4.75 -12.41 -0.94
CA LYS A 88 3.48 -13.11 -1.21
C LYS A 88 2.40 -12.79 -0.17
N LEU A 89 2.78 -12.33 1.02
CA LEU A 89 1.84 -12.13 2.14
C LEU A 89 0.86 -10.97 1.86
N PRO A 90 1.29 -9.76 1.46
CA PRO A 90 0.35 -8.68 1.14
C PRO A 90 -0.66 -9.07 0.07
N GLY A 91 -0.22 -9.78 -0.98
CA GLY A 91 -1.10 -10.25 -2.07
C GLY A 91 -2.17 -11.29 -1.67
N LYS A 92 -2.14 -11.81 -0.45
CA LYS A 92 -3.19 -12.68 0.13
C LYS A 92 -4.01 -11.99 1.24
N SER A 93 -3.66 -10.76 1.57
CA SER A 93 -4.18 -10.04 2.72
C SER A 93 -5.31 -9.09 2.33
N TRP A 94 -6.00 -8.54 3.33
CA TRP A 94 -6.98 -7.47 3.13
C TRP A 94 -6.30 -6.11 3.23
N CYS A 95 -6.82 -5.13 2.50
CA CYS A 95 -6.41 -3.73 2.66
C CYS A 95 -6.89 -3.22 4.02
N VAL A 96 -5.97 -2.88 4.91
CA VAL A 96 -6.24 -2.40 6.27
C VAL A 96 -7.29 -1.28 6.35
N PRO A 97 -7.24 -0.19 5.53
CA PRO A 97 -8.27 0.84 5.58
C PRO A 97 -9.67 0.31 5.24
N VAL A 98 -9.78 -0.64 4.30
CA VAL A 98 -11.07 -1.24 3.93
C VAL A 98 -11.62 -2.06 5.09
N VAL A 99 -10.79 -2.87 5.74
CA VAL A 99 -11.22 -3.66 6.91
C VAL A 99 -11.64 -2.73 8.04
N LYS A 100 -10.88 -1.66 8.26
CA LYS A 100 -11.18 -0.66 9.28
C LYS A 100 -12.54 0.00 9.04
N ASP A 101 -12.86 0.33 7.80
CA ASP A 101 -14.15 0.91 7.44
C ASP A 101 -15.30 -0.09 7.62
N ILE A 102 -15.11 -1.36 7.23
CA ILE A 102 -16.10 -2.43 7.44
C ILE A 102 -16.38 -2.64 8.94
N LEU A 103 -15.34 -2.61 9.78
CA LEU A 103 -15.47 -2.86 11.21
C LEU A 103 -15.84 -1.61 12.03
N LYS A 104 -15.84 -0.42 11.43
CA LYS A 104 -16.14 0.85 12.11
C LYS A 104 -17.46 0.85 12.89
N PRO A 105 -18.58 0.29 12.38
CA PRO A 105 -19.85 0.27 13.12
C PRO A 105 -19.81 -0.57 14.41
N LEU A 106 -18.85 -1.49 14.54
CA LEU A 106 -18.73 -2.31 15.75
C LEU A 106 -18.31 -1.49 16.97
N GLN A 107 -17.72 -0.31 16.77
CA GLN A 107 -17.32 0.58 17.86
C GLN A 107 -18.50 1.09 18.70
N SER A 108 -19.71 1.14 18.15
CA SER A 108 -20.91 1.51 18.92
C SER A 108 -21.55 0.33 19.64
N LEU A 109 -21.12 -0.91 19.34
CA LEU A 109 -21.71 -2.14 19.87
C LEU A 109 -20.87 -2.77 20.97
N PHE A 110 -19.56 -2.55 20.95
CA PHE A 110 -18.61 -3.14 21.89
C PHE A 110 -17.84 -2.06 22.64
N ASP A 111 -17.58 -2.31 23.92
CA ASP A 111 -16.72 -1.45 24.72
C ASP A 111 -15.32 -1.43 24.12
N THR A 112 -14.78 -0.23 23.94
CA THR A 112 -13.39 -0.08 23.55
C THR A 112 -12.55 -0.36 24.80
N ALA A 113 -11.78 -1.45 24.79
CA ALA A 113 -10.85 -1.75 25.87
C ALA A 113 -9.95 -0.53 26.13
N LYS A 114 -9.93 -0.10 27.39
CA LYS A 114 -9.29 1.15 27.84
C LYS A 114 -7.78 1.02 27.92
#